data_AF-A0A6B9FLU0-F1
#
_entry.id   AF-A0A6B9FLU0-F1
#
_cell.length_a   1.000
_cell.length_b   1.000
_cell.length_c   1.000
_cell.angle_alpha   90.00
_cell.angle_beta   90.00
_cell.angle_gamma   90.00
#
_symmetry.space_group_name_H-M   'P 1'
#
loop_
_entity.id
_entity.type
_entity.pdbx_description
1 polymer ?
#
loop_
_entity_poly.entity_id
_entity_poly.type
_entity_poly.pdbx_seq_one_letter_code
_entity_poly.pdbx_strand_id
1 'polypeptide(L)' 'MRENDAPFSSFWESYTPRDLNGERFETTKFVSWEYVFNEMKLSCTKCERALTPKDLTKD' A
#
# COMPACT_ATOMS: atom_id res chain seq x y z
N MET A 1 20.32 18.39 -23.37
CA MET A 1 19.22 17.61 -22.78
C MET A 1 19.84 16.71 -21.72
N ARG A 2 19.62 16.98 -20.43
CA ARG A 2 19.93 16.05 -19.33
C ARG A 2 18.58 15.61 -18.79
N GLU A 3 18.02 14.64 -19.48
CA GLU A 3 16.78 13.97 -19.11
C GLU A 3 17.07 12.98 -17.98
N ASN A 4 16.23 13.00 -16.94
CA ASN A 4 16.13 12.01 -15.86
C ASN A 4 17.25 11.91 -14.80
N ASP A 5 17.31 12.93 -13.91
CA ASP A 5 17.84 12.79 -12.53
C ASP A 5 16.73 12.35 -11.54
N ALA A 6 15.69 11.66 -12.01
CA ALA A 6 14.77 10.98 -11.10
C ALA A 6 15.42 9.66 -10.68
N PRO A 7 15.61 9.37 -9.38
CA PRO A 7 16.12 8.07 -8.98
C PRO A 7 15.14 7.01 -9.51
N PHE A 8 15.61 6.14 -10.40
CA PHE A 8 14.86 4.95 -10.81
C PHE A 8 14.37 4.30 -9.53
N SER A 9 13.06 4.28 -9.29
CA SER A 9 12.54 3.69 -8.07
C SER A 9 12.93 2.22 -8.08
N SER A 10 13.86 1.82 -7.20
CA SER A 10 14.26 0.42 -7.04
C SER A 10 13.12 -0.46 -6.49
N PHE A 11 11.97 0.14 -6.21
CA PHE A 11 10.77 -0.52 -5.76
C PHE A 11 10.07 -1.19 -6.95
N TRP A 12 9.78 -2.47 -6.77
CA TRP A 12 8.93 -3.27 -7.63
C TRP A 12 7.50 -2.68 -7.65
N GLU A 13 6.93 -2.40 -6.48
CA GLU A 13 5.60 -1.81 -6.33
C GLU A 13 5.54 -0.87 -5.11
N SER A 14 4.66 0.12 -5.18
CA SER A 14 4.37 1.08 -4.11
C SER A 14 2.86 1.19 -3.91
N TYR A 15 2.42 1.06 -2.66
CA TYR A 15 1.02 1.07 -2.26
C TYR A 15 0.79 2.23 -1.29
N THR A 16 -0.20 3.06 -1.59
CA THR A 16 -0.60 4.18 -0.74
C THR A 16 -2.10 4.08 -0.46
N PRO A 17 -2.52 4.05 0.82
CA PRO A 17 -3.93 4.01 1.14
C PRO A 17 -4.63 5.31 0.67
N ARG A 18 -5.80 5.16 0.06
CA ARG A 18 -6.67 6.28 -0.31
C ARG A 18 -7.99 6.13 0.45
N ASP A 19 -8.43 7.20 1.11
CA ASP A 19 -9.66 7.23 1.92
C ASP A 19 -9.69 6.21 3.07
N LEU A 20 -8.51 5.69 3.45
CA LEU A 20 -8.29 4.79 4.57
C LEU A 20 -7.11 5.32 5.40
N ASN A 21 -7.12 4.99 6.69
CA ASN A 21 -5.96 5.19 7.54
C ASN A 21 -4.99 4.02 7.33
N GLY A 22 -3.69 4.30 7.30
CA GLY A 22 -2.68 3.27 7.15
C GLY A 22 -1.34 3.84 6.73
N GLU A 23 -0.35 2.97 6.65
CA GLU A 23 1.02 3.31 6.25
C GLU A 23 1.19 3.06 4.75
N ARG A 24 2.00 3.91 4.10
CA ARG A 24 2.48 3.64 2.74
C ARG A 24 3.42 2.43 2.81
N PHE A 25 3.28 1.50 1.87
CA PHE A 25 4.14 0.32 1.78
C PHE A 25 4.85 0.29 0.43
N GLU A 26 6.15 -0.01 0.45
CA GLU A 26 6.99 -0.10 -0.74
C GLU A 26 7.79 -1.39 -0.69
N THR A 27 7.86 -2.10 -1.81
CA THR A 27 8.57 -3.38 -1.89
C THR A 27 9.47 -3.40 -3.11
N THR A 28 10.64 -4.04 -2.99
CA THR A 28 11.58 -4.30 -4.10
C THR A 28 11.40 -5.69 -4.71
N LYS A 29 10.50 -6.50 -4.15
CA LYS A 29 10.20 -7.88 -4.57
C LYS A 29 8.70 -8.12 -4.68
N PHE A 30 8.32 -9.11 -5.48
CA PHE A 30 6.95 -9.60 -5.51
C PHE A 30 6.55 -10.15 -4.13
N VAL A 31 5.37 -9.71 -3.65
CA VAL A 31 4.78 -10.12 -2.37
C VAL A 31 3.29 -10.37 -2.57
N SER A 32 2.67 -11.19 -1.71
CA SER A 32 1.23 -11.43 -1.77
C SER A 32 0.43 -10.20 -1.32
N TRP A 33 -0.79 -10.07 -1.82
CA TRP A 33 -1.69 -8.99 -1.41
C TRP A 33 -1.97 -9.00 0.10
N GLU A 34 -2.09 -10.18 0.71
CA GLU A 34 -2.25 -10.33 2.16
C GLU A 34 -1.07 -9.74 2.94
N TYR A 35 0.15 -9.90 2.42
CA TYR A 35 1.35 -9.33 3.03
C TYR A 35 1.35 -7.80 2.92
N VAL A 36 1.09 -7.26 1.73
CA VAL A 36 0.96 -5.81 1.52
C VAL A 36 -0.08 -5.21 2.48
N PHE A 37 -1.24 -5.83 2.56
CA PHE A 37 -2.33 -5.37 3.41
C PHE A 37 -1.95 -5.33 4.90
N ASN A 38 -1.28 -6.38 5.39
CA ASN A 38 -0.83 -6.44 6.78
C ASN A 38 0.22 -5.37 7.10
N GLU A 39 1.17 -5.13 6.19
CA GLU A 39 2.20 -4.10 6.37
C GLU A 39 1.62 -2.69 6.34
N MET A 40 0.59 -2.45 5.50
CA MET A 40 -0.09 -1.15 5.43
C MET A 40 -0.93 -0.82 6.67
N LYS A 41 -1.21 -1.79 7.55
CA LYS A 41 -2.02 -1.63 8.79
C LYS A 41 -3.31 -0.83 8.55
N LEU A 42 -4.03 -1.20 7.50
CA LEU A 42 -5.21 -0.45 7.05
C LEU A 42 -6.29 -0.40 8.13
N SER A 43 -6.86 0.78 8.33
CA SER A 43 -7.97 1.03 9.23
C SER A 43 -8.97 2.00 8.61
N CYS A 44 -10.23 1.88 9.00
CA CYS A 44 -11.28 2.75 8.51
C CYS A 44 -11.16 4.14 9.14
N THR A 45 -11.10 5.19 8.33
CA THR A 45 -11.00 6.57 8.82
C THR A 45 -12.23 7.04 9.60
N LYS A 46 -13.39 6.39 9.43
CA LYS A 46 -14.65 6.80 10.09
C LYS A 46 -14.94 6.08 11.42
N CYS A 47 -14.58 4.81 11.53
CA CYS A 47 -14.86 4.00 12.71
C CYS A 47 -13.60 3.50 13.43
N GLU A 48 -12.42 3.87 12.94
CA GLU A 48 -11.09 3.53 13.48
C GLU A 48 -10.84 2.03 13.65
N ARG A 49 -11.67 1.21 13.02
CA ARG A 49 -11.56 -0.25 13.05
C ARG A 49 -10.44 -0.69 12.12
N ALA A 50 -9.56 -1.55 12.62
CA ALA A 50 -8.61 -2.29 11.79
C ALA A 50 -9.36 -3.09 10.73
N LEU A 51 -8.99 -2.86 9.47
CA LEU A 51 -9.55 -3.59 8.36
C LEU A 51 -8.84 -4.94 8.26
N THR A 52 -9.56 -5.93 7.79
CA THR A 52 -9.01 -7.22 7.35
C THR A 52 -9.14 -7.33 5.83
N PRO A 53 -8.38 -8.21 5.16
CA PRO A 53 -8.53 -8.41 3.72
C PRO A 53 -9.96 -8.70 3.28
N LYS A 54 -10.78 -9.30 4.16
CA LYS A 54 -12.20 -9.60 3.94
C LYS A 54 -13.08 -8.36 3.89
N ASP A 55 -12.66 -7.26 4.52
CA ASP A 55 -13.39 -5.99 4.50
C ASP A 55 -13.16 -5.20 3.19
N LEU A 56 -12.15 -5.57 2.40
CA LEU A 56 -11.81 -4.93 1.12
C LEU A 56 -12.38 -5.63 -0.12
N THR A 57 -12.89 -6.86 0.02
CA THR A 57 -13.55 -7.55 -1.09
C THR A 57 -14.95 -6.96 -1.28
N LYS A 58 -15.06 -5.96 -2.16
CA LYS A 58 -16.32 -5.66 -2.83
C LYS A 58 -16.43 -6.57 -4.05
N ASP A 59 -17.51 -7.35 -4.08
CA ASP A 59 -17.98 -8.10 -5.25
C ASP A 59 -18.10 -7.19 -6.49
#